data_AF-A0A8T6UDD1-F1
#
_entry.id   AF-A0A8T6UDD1-F1
#
_cell.length_a   1.000
_cell.length_b   1.000
_cell.length_c   1.000
_cell.angle_alpha   90.00
_cell.angle_beta   90.00
_cell.angle_gamma   90.00
#
_symmetry.space_group_name_H-M   'P 1'
#
loop_
_entity.id
_entity.type
_entity.pdbx_description
1 polymer ?
#
loop_
_entity_poly.entity_id
_entity_poly.type
_entity_poly.pdbx_seq_one_letter_code
_entity_poly.pdbx_strand_id
1 'polypeptide(L)'
;MLPRSEVTLPVGVQLPDDPYASPSGGHVVPVRLLTDQGTMDVSTALEVFVPEVRGVSVTPVGSWRAYQGTPNEMHLQVLVRDRSNIVQERAVWLTHDAGPAITYVNVGQPALMMSSGSAVPVSLTVRFDPGATPEEHLVRLRVHDGTGLLKEVELPVQVSLPELKLVGDLEVRATQDEGHYAGGEASIYVVTGSVENTGDRYLDFAKVEVYDVSGGTPVSLGYVPIYDLPAGSSRNFRFTIDRAQPGDNTVMAHPSAPGTNGDPYKDSLQSRFEAEAVTPAPEGPLVFFVFAVALGSMAGLVAILATEAGRFALLALVVIPLYTRLKPEQVTDHFIRGQILGYVKANPGETYTHIRKALKLSNGTFVYHARILETQGHIRSVKDGANRRFYPADMRIPSEVKDVELNQVQRLIYTIVMEYPGISQTKIAKMVKLAPSTVNYHVNIMTKVGVIERKRSGRLSLCFATEDAD
;
A
#
# COMPACT_ATOMS: atom_id res chain seq x y z
N MET A 1 74.52 -59.15 -21.58
CA MET A 1 73.54 -58.31 -20.86
C MET A 1 73.55 -56.95 -21.54
N LEU A 2 72.46 -56.54 -22.19
CA LEU A 2 72.34 -55.19 -22.73
C LEU A 2 72.31 -54.18 -21.56
N PRO A 3 72.96 -53.01 -21.69
CA PRO A 3 72.93 -52.00 -20.65
C PRO A 3 71.49 -51.47 -20.50
N ARG A 4 70.93 -51.54 -19.29
CA ARG A 4 69.66 -50.86 -18.98
C ARG A 4 69.96 -49.38 -18.82
N SER A 5 69.62 -48.59 -19.83
CA SER A 5 69.55 -47.13 -19.72
C SER A 5 68.24 -46.76 -19.03
N GLU A 6 68.34 -46.12 -17.87
CA GLU A 6 67.19 -45.58 -17.14
C GLU A 6 67.03 -44.11 -17.54
N VAL A 7 65.85 -43.74 -18.04
CA VAL A 7 65.54 -42.36 -18.43
C VAL A 7 64.35 -41.89 -17.60
N THR A 8 64.59 -40.89 -16.76
CA THR A 8 63.54 -40.23 -15.97
C THR A 8 62.93 -39.13 -16.82
N LEU A 9 61.68 -39.32 -17.26
CA LEU A 9 60.92 -38.31 -17.99
C LEU A 9 59.95 -37.61 -17.02
N PRO A 10 59.95 -36.27 -16.95
CA PRO A 10 58.91 -35.56 -16.21
C PRO A 10 57.56 -35.75 -16.92
N VAL A 11 56.62 -36.40 -16.27
CA VAL A 11 55.25 -36.59 -16.78
C VAL A 11 54.36 -35.49 -16.18
N GLY A 12 53.83 -34.61 -17.03
CA GLY A 12 52.78 -33.67 -16.64
C GLY A 12 51.42 -34.25 -16.94
N VAL A 13 50.54 -34.35 -15.94
CA VAL A 13 49.12 -34.67 -16.16
C VAL A 13 48.41 -33.37 -16.53
N GLN A 14 47.82 -33.32 -17.72
CA GLN A 14 47.01 -32.19 -18.15
C GLN A 14 45.61 -32.35 -17.54
N LEU A 15 45.39 -31.71 -16.39
CA LEU A 15 44.05 -31.58 -15.82
C LEU A 15 43.22 -30.63 -16.70
N PRO A 16 41.90 -30.84 -16.80
CA PRO A 16 41.04 -29.91 -17.52
C PRO A 16 41.09 -28.52 -16.89
N ASP A 17 41.01 -27.50 -17.73
CA ASP A 17 41.11 -26.08 -17.35
C ASP A 17 40.03 -25.66 -16.34
N ASP A 18 38.88 -26.34 -16.35
CA ASP A 18 37.81 -26.18 -15.37
C ASP A 18 37.82 -27.35 -14.37
N PRO A 19 38.29 -27.15 -13.12
CA PRO A 19 38.30 -28.19 -12.10
C PRO A 19 36.89 -28.67 -11.71
N TYR A 20 35.84 -27.93 -12.08
CA TYR A 20 34.46 -28.28 -11.79
C TYR A 20 33.81 -29.19 -12.84
N ALA A 21 34.44 -29.39 -14.01
CA ALA A 21 33.88 -30.16 -15.11
C ALA A 21 34.24 -31.67 -15.08
N SER A 22 35.19 -32.08 -14.24
CA SER A 22 35.62 -33.49 -14.14
C SER A 22 34.86 -34.25 -13.07
N PRO A 23 34.28 -35.43 -13.35
CA PRO A 23 33.64 -36.26 -12.34
C PRO A 23 34.59 -36.51 -11.15
N SER A 24 34.07 -36.55 -9.92
CA SER A 24 34.90 -36.95 -8.77
C SER A 24 35.32 -38.42 -8.85
N GLY A 25 36.47 -38.76 -8.25
CA GLY A 25 36.97 -40.14 -8.13
C GLY A 25 38.26 -40.43 -8.87
N GLY A 26 38.59 -41.71 -8.98
CA GLY A 26 39.80 -42.20 -9.67
C GLY A 26 39.60 -42.26 -11.18
N HIS A 27 40.45 -41.54 -11.91
CA HIS A 27 40.49 -41.52 -13.37
C HIS A 27 41.73 -42.22 -13.87
N VAL A 28 41.55 -43.09 -14.86
CA VAL A 28 42.66 -43.80 -15.50
C VAL A 28 43.09 -42.98 -16.72
N VAL A 29 44.24 -42.32 -16.62
CA VAL A 29 44.79 -41.49 -17.71
C VAL A 29 45.83 -42.31 -18.47
N PRO A 30 45.63 -42.56 -19.79
CA PRO A 30 46.61 -43.29 -20.58
C PRO A 30 47.89 -42.48 -20.75
N VAL A 31 49.05 -43.11 -20.52
CA VAL A 31 50.35 -42.45 -20.67
C VAL A 31 50.83 -42.61 -22.11
N ARG A 32 51.19 -41.49 -22.75
CA ARG A 32 51.71 -41.46 -24.12
C ARG A 32 53.11 -40.85 -24.15
N LEU A 33 54.05 -41.50 -24.82
CA LEU A 33 55.37 -40.96 -25.12
C LEU A 33 55.32 -40.25 -26.46
N LEU A 34 55.72 -38.98 -26.49
CA LEU A 34 55.92 -38.21 -27.72
C LEU A 34 57.35 -38.47 -28.22
N THR A 35 57.46 -39.03 -29.42
CA THR A 35 58.73 -39.25 -30.13
C THR A 35 58.76 -38.41 -31.40
N ASP A 36 59.94 -38.27 -31.99
CA ASP A 36 60.16 -37.65 -33.31
C ASP A 36 59.42 -38.38 -34.45
N GLN A 37 59.04 -39.64 -34.23
CA GLN A 37 58.30 -40.50 -35.17
C GLN A 37 56.78 -40.52 -34.90
N GLY A 38 56.28 -39.86 -33.86
CA GLY A 38 54.85 -39.83 -33.51
C GLY A 38 54.58 -40.06 -32.03
N THR A 39 53.36 -40.49 -31.71
CA THR A 39 52.96 -40.77 -30.32
C THR A 39 52.91 -42.27 -30.07
N MET A 40 53.58 -42.75 -29.03
CA MET A 40 53.58 -44.15 -28.60
C MET A 40 52.78 -44.30 -27.30
N ASP A 41 51.72 -45.11 -27.31
CA ASP A 41 50.99 -45.47 -26.10
C ASP A 41 51.87 -46.37 -25.21
N VAL A 42 52.01 -46.01 -23.94
CA VAL A 42 52.64 -46.86 -22.94
C VAL A 42 51.54 -47.73 -22.34
N SER A 43 51.78 -49.03 -22.19
CA SER A 43 50.80 -49.97 -21.60
C SER A 43 50.55 -49.78 -20.10
N THR A 44 50.97 -48.65 -19.54
CA THR A 44 50.78 -48.24 -18.15
C THR A 44 49.90 -47.00 -18.14
N ALA A 45 48.86 -47.01 -17.30
CA ALA A 45 48.01 -45.85 -17.07
C ALA A 45 48.28 -45.27 -15.68
N LEU A 46 48.10 -43.95 -15.55
CA LEU A 46 48.19 -43.21 -14.29
C LEU A 46 46.79 -43.12 -13.67
N GLU A 47 46.67 -43.53 -12.41
CA GLU A 47 45.47 -43.23 -11.62
C GLU A 47 45.58 -41.81 -11.05
N VAL A 48 44.66 -40.95 -11.47
CA VAL A 48 44.56 -39.57 -11.01
C VAL A 48 43.28 -39.44 -10.20
N PHE A 49 43.41 -39.04 -8.93
CA PHE A 49 42.26 -38.83 -8.07
C PHE A 49 41.80 -37.38 -8.15
N VAL A 50 40.55 -37.17 -8.57
CA VAL A 50 39.90 -35.84 -8.56
C VAL A 50 39.03 -35.74 -7.31
N PRO A 51 39.34 -34.83 -6.37
CA PRO A 51 38.54 -34.67 -5.16
C PRO A 51 37.14 -34.12 -5.45
N GLU A 52 36.17 -34.46 -4.60
CA GLU A 52 34.85 -33.82 -4.62
C GLU A 52 34.95 -32.35 -4.23
N VAL A 53 34.51 -31.47 -5.12
CA VAL A 53 34.48 -30.03 -4.91
C VAL A 53 33.05 -29.59 -4.69
N ARG A 54 32.73 -29.20 -3.45
CA ARG A 54 31.41 -28.66 -3.09
C ARG A 54 31.36 -27.15 -3.33
N GLY A 55 31.08 -26.74 -4.57
CA GLY A 55 31.01 -25.33 -4.96
C GLY A 55 29.58 -24.87 -5.28
N VAL A 56 29.10 -23.80 -4.64
CA VAL A 56 27.89 -23.08 -5.06
C VAL A 56 28.22 -21.59 -5.20
N SER A 57 27.77 -20.98 -6.28
CA SER A 57 27.82 -19.52 -6.45
C SER A 57 26.42 -18.93 -6.40
N VAL A 58 26.26 -17.83 -5.68
CA VAL A 58 25.03 -17.04 -5.68
C VAL A 58 25.36 -15.67 -6.23
N THR A 59 24.61 -15.24 -7.25
CA THR A 59 24.84 -13.94 -7.91
C THR A 59 23.52 -13.17 -8.02
N PRO A 60 23.46 -11.88 -7.61
CA PRO A 60 22.27 -11.07 -7.82
C PRO A 60 22.01 -10.86 -9.31
N VAL A 61 20.74 -10.90 -9.69
CA VAL A 61 20.24 -10.62 -11.04
C VAL A 61 19.59 -9.23 -11.01
N GLY A 62 20.40 -8.22 -11.29
CA GLY A 62 20.01 -6.81 -11.21
C GLY A 62 20.16 -6.23 -9.80
N SER A 63 19.39 -5.17 -9.52
CA SER A 63 19.36 -4.46 -8.25
C SER A 63 18.04 -4.70 -7.51
N TRP A 64 18.02 -4.39 -6.21
CA TRP A 64 16.78 -4.32 -5.44
C TRP A 64 15.80 -3.34 -6.07
N ARG A 65 14.52 -3.70 -6.06
CA ARG A 65 13.43 -2.87 -6.57
C ARG A 65 12.27 -2.84 -5.57
N ALA A 66 11.64 -1.68 -5.43
CA ALA A 66 10.43 -1.56 -4.64
C ALA A 66 9.31 -2.45 -5.20
N TYR A 67 8.62 -3.16 -4.31
CA TYR A 67 7.51 -4.01 -4.68
C TYR A 67 6.21 -3.18 -4.77
N GLN A 68 5.52 -3.24 -5.91
CA GLN A 68 4.30 -2.46 -6.13
C GLN A 68 3.16 -3.01 -5.27
N GLY A 69 2.63 -2.18 -4.36
CA GLY A 69 1.41 -2.47 -3.61
C GLY A 69 1.60 -2.85 -2.14
N THR A 70 2.84 -3.02 -1.67
CA THR A 70 3.13 -3.20 -0.23
C THR A 70 4.19 -2.19 0.22
N PRO A 71 3.89 -1.34 1.22
CA PRO A 71 4.86 -0.38 1.74
C PRO A 71 6.12 -1.07 2.25
N ASN A 72 7.28 -0.45 2.01
CA ASN A 72 8.58 -0.88 2.54
C ASN A 72 9.04 -2.28 2.12
N GLU A 73 8.49 -2.86 1.05
CA GLU A 73 8.97 -4.11 0.48
C GLU A 73 9.92 -3.88 -0.70
N MET A 74 11.02 -4.63 -0.72
CA MET A 74 11.94 -4.70 -1.85
C MET A 74 12.10 -6.13 -2.32
N HIS A 75 12.29 -6.29 -3.63
CA HIS A 75 12.47 -7.56 -4.29
C HIS A 75 13.80 -7.60 -5.05
N LEU A 76 14.49 -8.73 -4.97
CA LEU A 76 15.70 -9.06 -5.72
C LEU A 76 15.62 -10.49 -6.22
N GLN A 77 16.07 -10.74 -7.45
CA GLN A 77 16.27 -12.09 -7.92
C GLN A 77 17.75 -12.46 -7.75
N VAL A 78 18.03 -13.64 -7.22
CA VAL A 78 19.38 -14.20 -7.15
C VAL A 78 19.46 -15.48 -7.96
N LEU A 79 20.59 -15.72 -8.62
CA LEU A 79 20.84 -16.94 -9.37
C LEU A 79 21.78 -17.83 -8.57
N VAL A 80 21.28 -18.99 -8.15
CA VAL A 80 22.05 -20.01 -7.44
C VAL A 80 22.57 -20.99 -8.49
N ARG A 81 23.89 -21.06 -8.66
CA ARG A 81 24.53 -22.01 -9.58
C ARG A 81 25.33 -23.05 -8.81
N ASP A 82 25.06 -24.32 -9.09
CA ASP A 82 25.89 -25.41 -8.62
C ASP A 82 27.11 -25.52 -9.52
N ARG A 83 28.26 -25.12 -8.97
CA ARG A 83 29.57 -25.25 -9.62
C ARG A 83 30.32 -26.46 -9.06
N SER A 84 29.67 -27.39 -8.39
CA SER A 84 30.35 -28.61 -7.94
C SER A 84 30.65 -29.54 -9.10
N ASN A 85 31.60 -30.44 -8.89
CA ASN A 85 31.87 -31.56 -9.79
C ASN A 85 31.14 -32.85 -9.34
N ILE A 86 30.04 -32.70 -8.59
CA ILE A 86 29.25 -33.81 -8.05
C ILE A 86 28.24 -34.26 -9.11
N VAL A 87 28.34 -35.52 -9.52
CA VAL A 87 27.51 -36.10 -10.59
C VAL A 87 26.07 -36.40 -10.12
N GLN A 88 25.87 -36.54 -8.80
CA GLN A 88 24.56 -36.86 -8.22
C GLN A 88 23.74 -35.60 -7.94
N GLU A 89 22.42 -35.72 -8.06
CA GLU A 89 21.51 -34.69 -7.57
C GLU A 89 21.64 -34.54 -6.06
N ARG A 90 21.71 -33.29 -5.59
CA ARG A 90 21.76 -32.98 -4.16
C ARG A 90 20.73 -31.93 -3.78
N ALA A 91 20.20 -32.09 -2.58
CA ALA A 91 19.36 -31.10 -1.94
C ALA A 91 20.23 -30.01 -1.32
N VAL A 92 19.90 -28.77 -1.65
CA VAL A 92 20.53 -27.56 -1.15
C VAL A 92 19.44 -26.70 -0.51
N TRP A 93 19.72 -26.10 0.64
CA TRP A 93 18.77 -25.19 1.29
C TRP A 93 19.37 -23.80 1.51
N LEU A 94 18.49 -22.81 1.40
CA LEU A 94 18.79 -21.42 1.60
C LEU A 94 18.22 -20.98 2.94
N THR A 95 19.09 -20.46 3.79
CA THR A 95 18.71 -19.75 5.01
C THR A 95 19.13 -18.30 4.90
N HIS A 96 18.54 -17.46 5.74
CA HIS A 96 18.84 -16.04 5.76
C HIS A 96 19.13 -15.55 7.18
N ASP A 97 19.77 -14.41 7.23
CA ASP A 97 20.01 -13.63 8.43
C ASP A 97 20.00 -12.15 8.02
N ALA A 98 19.35 -11.30 8.80
CA ALA A 98 19.10 -9.92 8.42
C ALA A 98 19.22 -8.99 9.63
N GLY A 99 19.64 -7.75 9.38
CA GLY A 99 19.76 -6.74 10.41
C GLY A 99 18.42 -6.35 11.05
N PRO A 100 18.44 -5.64 12.19
CA PRO A 100 17.24 -5.31 12.97
C PRO A 100 16.23 -4.42 12.24
N ALA A 101 16.66 -3.69 11.20
CA ALA A 101 15.80 -2.87 10.36
C ALA A 101 14.92 -3.69 9.40
N ILE A 102 15.20 -4.98 9.22
CA ILE A 102 14.47 -5.86 8.31
C ILE A 102 13.53 -6.73 9.12
N THR A 103 12.23 -6.47 8.99
CA THR A 103 11.18 -7.13 9.79
C THR A 103 10.76 -8.47 9.19
N TYR A 104 11.04 -8.68 7.91
CA TYR A 104 10.63 -9.87 7.17
C TYR A 104 11.56 -10.15 6.00
N VAL A 105 11.92 -11.42 5.82
CA VAL A 105 12.64 -11.91 4.64
C VAL A 105 11.96 -13.18 4.14
N ASN A 106 11.59 -13.20 2.86
CA ASN A 106 11.04 -14.34 2.15
C ASN A 106 12.05 -14.83 1.11
N VAL A 107 12.37 -16.12 1.16
CA VAL A 107 13.08 -16.83 0.09
C VAL A 107 12.04 -17.67 -0.64
N GLY A 108 11.70 -17.30 -1.89
CA GLY A 108 10.58 -17.89 -2.60
C GLY A 108 10.73 -19.40 -2.85
N GLN A 109 11.96 -19.90 -2.96
CA GLN A 109 12.28 -21.33 -3.05
C GLN A 109 13.46 -21.63 -2.13
N PRO A 110 13.21 -21.94 -0.84
CA PRO A 110 14.28 -22.11 0.15
C PRO A 110 14.95 -23.49 0.07
N ALA A 111 14.43 -24.44 -0.71
CA ALA A 111 15.04 -25.74 -0.93
C ALA A 111 15.08 -26.04 -2.42
N LEU A 112 16.26 -26.44 -2.92
CA LEU A 112 16.56 -26.67 -4.32
C LEU A 112 17.14 -28.07 -4.50
N MET A 113 16.67 -28.79 -5.50
CA MET A 113 17.39 -29.95 -6.03
C MET A 113 18.31 -29.46 -7.15
N MET A 114 19.61 -29.73 -7.03
CA MET A 114 20.62 -29.25 -7.97
C MET A 114 21.52 -30.39 -8.43
N SER A 115 21.91 -30.34 -9.70
CA SER A 115 22.99 -31.14 -10.28
C SER A 115 24.17 -30.23 -10.64
N SER A 116 25.37 -30.79 -10.82
CA SER A 116 26.51 -30.06 -11.38
C SER A 116 26.10 -29.26 -12.62
N GLY A 117 26.47 -27.97 -12.66
CA GLY A 117 26.15 -27.03 -13.73
C GLY A 117 24.75 -26.40 -13.66
N SER A 118 23.87 -26.85 -12.77
CA SER A 118 22.52 -26.29 -12.63
C SER A 118 22.55 -24.81 -12.22
N ALA A 119 21.61 -24.03 -12.75
CA ALA A 119 21.41 -22.63 -12.40
C ALA A 119 19.92 -22.37 -12.12
N VAL A 120 19.58 -22.03 -10.88
CA VAL A 120 18.19 -21.82 -10.45
C VAL A 120 17.99 -20.39 -9.97
N PRO A 121 17.07 -19.61 -10.57
CA PRO A 121 16.72 -18.29 -10.07
C PRO A 121 15.82 -18.42 -8.84
N VAL A 122 16.16 -17.68 -7.78
CA VAL A 122 15.40 -17.62 -6.53
C VAL A 122 15.01 -16.17 -6.26
N SER A 123 13.73 -15.93 -6.00
CA SER A 123 13.22 -14.62 -5.59
C SER A 123 13.45 -14.38 -4.10
N LEU A 124 13.97 -13.21 -3.76
CA LEU A 124 14.11 -12.69 -2.41
C LEU A 124 13.19 -11.49 -2.26
N THR A 125 12.38 -11.50 -1.20
CA THR A 125 11.57 -10.33 -0.80
C THR A 125 11.94 -9.95 0.61
N VAL A 126 12.19 -8.67 0.84
CA VAL A 126 12.54 -8.13 2.16
C VAL A 126 11.56 -7.02 2.50
N ARG A 127 11.20 -6.90 3.78
CA ARG A 127 10.40 -5.78 4.28
C ARG A 127 11.17 -5.03 5.36
N PHE A 128 11.25 -3.72 5.20
CA PHE A 128 11.90 -2.83 6.15
C PHE A 128 10.92 -2.33 7.21
N ASP A 129 11.45 -2.05 8.39
CA ASP A 129 10.79 -1.19 9.37
C ASP A 129 10.56 0.18 8.72
N PRO A 130 9.33 0.74 8.77
CA PRO A 130 9.05 2.11 8.33
C PRO A 130 9.99 3.17 8.94
N GLY A 131 10.48 2.95 10.17
CA GLY A 131 11.40 3.83 10.87
C GLY A 131 12.89 3.53 10.65
N ALA A 132 13.25 2.58 9.77
CA ALA A 132 14.63 2.23 9.49
C ALA A 132 15.45 3.44 9.00
N THR A 133 16.69 3.56 9.50
CA THR A 133 17.63 4.59 9.06
C THR A 133 17.90 4.46 7.55
N PRO A 134 18.04 5.58 6.83
CA PRO A 134 18.33 5.60 5.41
C PRO A 134 19.80 5.28 5.14
N GLU A 135 20.18 4.03 5.41
CA GLU A 135 21.54 3.51 5.33
C GLU A 135 21.55 2.18 4.56
N GLU A 136 22.73 1.63 4.36
CA GLU A 136 22.90 0.30 3.78
C GLU A 136 22.56 -0.77 4.82
N HIS A 137 21.59 -1.62 4.52
CA HIS A 137 21.22 -2.75 5.37
C HIS A 137 21.61 -4.06 4.68
N LEU A 138 22.20 -4.98 5.43
CA LEU A 138 22.69 -6.25 4.88
C LEU A 138 21.69 -7.38 5.08
N VAL A 139 21.48 -8.15 4.02
CA VAL A 139 20.82 -9.47 4.06
C VAL A 139 21.88 -10.52 3.76
N ARG A 140 22.12 -11.40 4.72
CA ARG A 140 23.01 -12.56 4.54
C ARG A 140 22.20 -13.73 4.05
N LEU A 141 22.49 -14.18 2.83
CA LEU A 141 21.93 -15.42 2.29
C LEU A 141 22.97 -16.53 2.42
N ARG A 142 22.60 -17.60 3.10
CA ARG A 142 23.43 -18.77 3.34
C ARG A 142 22.89 -19.95 2.58
N VAL A 143 23.77 -20.64 1.87
CA VAL A 143 23.48 -21.84 1.13
C VAL A 143 24.16 -23.00 1.82
N HIS A 144 23.39 -24.03 2.13
CA HIS A 144 23.84 -25.20 2.86
C HIS A 144 23.49 -26.48 2.11
N ASP A 145 24.23 -27.54 2.43
CA ASP A 145 23.86 -28.91 2.08
C ASP A 145 23.88 -29.81 3.31
N GLY A 146 23.59 -31.10 3.10
CA GLY A 146 23.61 -32.19 4.10
C GLY A 146 24.84 -32.22 5.02
N THR A 147 25.90 -31.50 4.67
CA THR A 147 27.20 -31.55 5.32
C THR A 147 27.64 -30.21 5.93
N GLY A 148 26.95 -29.11 5.65
CA GLY A 148 27.23 -27.82 6.26
C GLY A 148 26.95 -26.61 5.36
N LEU A 149 27.57 -25.48 5.70
CA LEU A 149 27.50 -24.24 4.93
C LEU A 149 28.40 -24.35 3.69
N LEU A 150 27.83 -24.17 2.51
CA LEU A 150 28.53 -24.15 1.23
C LEU A 150 28.95 -22.74 0.81
N LYS A 151 28.07 -21.76 1.00
CA LYS A 151 28.32 -20.38 0.60
C LYS A 151 27.51 -19.40 1.45
N GLU A 152 28.13 -18.30 1.83
CA GLU A 152 27.44 -17.12 2.35
C GLU A 152 27.65 -15.95 1.39
N VAL A 153 26.58 -15.20 1.13
CA VAL A 153 26.61 -13.98 0.32
C VAL A 153 25.89 -12.87 1.08
N GLU A 154 26.58 -11.75 1.23
CA GLU A 154 25.98 -10.52 1.75
C GLU A 154 25.37 -9.75 0.59
N LEU A 155 24.07 -9.45 0.71
CA LEU A 155 23.28 -8.74 -0.28
C LEU A 155 22.94 -7.36 0.31
N PRO A 156 23.69 -6.31 -0.05
CA PRO A 156 23.42 -4.97 0.46
C PRO A 156 22.13 -4.44 -0.14
N VAL A 157 21.30 -3.86 0.71
CA VAL A 157 20.04 -3.23 0.34
C VAL A 157 20.11 -1.77 0.79
N GLN A 158 20.18 -0.87 -0.19
CA GLN A 158 20.19 0.56 0.08
C GLN A 158 18.80 1.03 0.44
N VAL A 159 18.63 1.56 1.65
CA VAL A 159 17.38 2.20 2.05
C VAL A 159 17.55 3.70 1.82
N SER A 160 17.00 4.22 0.73
CA SER A 160 17.06 5.66 0.43
C SER A 160 16.09 6.47 1.30
N LEU A 161 16.44 7.74 1.55
CA LEU A 161 15.49 8.72 2.07
C LEU A 161 14.31 8.85 1.11
N PRO A 162 13.08 9.05 1.61
CA PRO A 162 11.97 9.40 0.74
C PRO A 162 12.20 10.80 0.17
N GLU A 163 12.18 10.94 -1.16
CA GLU A 163 12.27 12.25 -1.81
C GLU A 163 10.88 12.72 -2.26
N LEU A 164 10.51 13.92 -1.81
CA LEU A 164 9.26 14.57 -2.21
C LEU A 164 9.57 15.79 -3.07
N LYS A 165 8.87 15.96 -4.17
CA LYS A 165 8.95 17.13 -5.04
C LYS A 165 7.60 17.84 -5.06
N LEU A 166 7.59 19.15 -4.87
CA LEU A 166 6.42 19.97 -5.17
C LEU A 166 6.32 20.13 -6.69
N VAL A 167 5.16 19.80 -7.26
CA VAL A 167 4.94 19.77 -8.71
C VAL A 167 3.72 20.61 -9.08
N GLY A 168 3.92 21.45 -10.09
CA GLY A 168 2.93 22.43 -10.55
C GLY A 168 3.14 23.81 -9.94
N ASP A 169 2.48 24.81 -10.53
CA ASP A 169 2.46 26.16 -9.99
C ASP A 169 1.64 26.15 -8.70
N LEU A 170 2.26 26.60 -7.62
CA LEU A 170 1.60 26.72 -6.33
C LEU A 170 0.67 27.93 -6.40
N GLU A 171 -0.64 27.68 -6.51
CA GLU A 171 -1.63 28.74 -6.57
C GLU A 171 -2.06 29.15 -5.16
N VAL A 172 -1.92 30.45 -4.88
CA VAL A 172 -2.43 31.06 -3.65
C VAL A 172 -3.48 32.09 -4.04
N ARG A 173 -4.72 31.85 -3.60
CA ARG A 173 -5.83 32.76 -3.86
C ARG A 173 -6.38 33.27 -2.55
N ALA A 174 -6.41 34.60 -2.41
CA ALA A 174 -7.19 35.24 -1.36
C ALA A 174 -8.68 34.97 -1.61
N THR A 175 -9.41 34.56 -0.57
CA THR A 175 -10.85 34.36 -0.65
C THR A 175 -11.56 35.58 -0.11
N GLN A 176 -12.60 36.06 -0.80
CA GLN A 176 -13.50 37.11 -0.32
C GLN A 176 -14.43 36.67 0.83
N ASP A 177 -14.25 35.46 1.36
CA ASP A 177 -15.05 34.96 2.46
C ASP A 177 -14.57 35.62 3.76
N GLU A 178 -15.18 36.77 4.10
CA GLU A 178 -14.99 37.45 5.38
C GLU A 178 -15.58 36.61 6.51
N GLY A 179 -14.78 35.70 7.07
CA GLY A 179 -15.10 35.03 8.31
C GLY A 179 -15.18 36.05 9.45
N HIS A 180 -16.38 36.27 10.01
CA HIS A 180 -16.57 37.04 11.23
C HIS A 180 -15.98 36.29 12.44
N TYR A 181 -14.71 36.53 12.74
CA TYR A 181 -14.10 36.13 14.01
C TYR A 181 -13.84 37.36 14.89
N ALA A 182 -14.07 37.19 16.19
CA ALA A 182 -13.84 38.23 17.19
C ALA A 182 -12.35 38.61 17.23
N GLY A 183 -11.96 39.64 16.48
CA GLY A 183 -10.57 40.12 16.43
C GLY A 183 -10.14 40.91 15.20
N GLY A 184 -10.95 41.02 14.14
CA GLY A 184 -10.65 41.84 12.95
C GLY A 184 -10.67 41.04 11.64
N GLU A 185 -10.73 41.76 10.51
CA GLU A 185 -10.67 41.23 9.14
C GLU A 185 -9.38 40.42 8.96
N ALA A 186 -9.48 39.10 8.82
CA ALA A 186 -8.36 38.24 8.48
C ALA A 186 -8.57 37.71 7.05
N SER A 187 -7.70 38.12 6.12
CA SER A 187 -7.68 37.57 4.76
C SER A 187 -7.38 36.07 4.82
N ILE A 188 -8.32 35.27 4.35
CA ILE A 188 -8.19 33.83 4.24
C ILE A 188 -7.49 33.50 2.92
N TYR A 189 -6.38 32.76 2.97
CA TYR A 189 -5.67 32.32 1.77
C TYR A 189 -5.85 30.82 1.55
N VAL A 190 -6.20 30.43 0.33
CA VAL A 190 -6.25 29.03 -0.10
C VAL A 190 -4.97 28.71 -0.85
N VAL A 191 -4.22 27.73 -0.36
CA VAL A 191 -3.02 27.20 -0.99
C VAL A 191 -3.36 25.88 -1.69
N THR A 192 -3.07 25.80 -2.98
CA THR A 192 -3.24 24.58 -3.78
C THR A 192 -1.97 24.23 -4.53
N GLY A 193 -1.66 22.94 -4.59
CA GLY A 193 -0.51 22.43 -5.32
C GLY A 193 -0.54 20.91 -5.41
N SER A 194 0.53 20.32 -5.95
CA SER A 194 0.71 18.87 -5.96
C SER A 194 2.06 18.51 -5.33
N VAL A 195 2.10 17.37 -4.66
CA VAL A 195 3.35 16.76 -4.18
C VAL A 195 3.53 15.43 -4.88
N GLU A 196 4.69 15.23 -5.48
CA GLU A 196 5.13 13.98 -6.12
C GLU A 196 6.16 13.30 -5.22
N ASN A 197 6.05 11.99 -5.07
CA ASN A 197 7.10 11.18 -4.46
C ASN A 197 8.05 10.72 -5.56
N THR A 198 9.20 11.38 -5.67
CA THR A 198 10.26 11.03 -6.63
C THR A 198 11.20 9.95 -6.09
N GLY A 199 11.07 9.60 -4.80
CA GLY A 199 11.82 8.52 -4.19
C GLY A 199 11.29 7.14 -4.58
N ASP A 200 12.11 6.13 -4.32
CA ASP A 200 11.80 4.73 -4.64
C ASP A 200 10.91 4.05 -3.58
N ARG A 201 10.54 4.76 -2.50
CA ARG A 201 9.78 4.20 -1.37
C ARG A 201 8.32 4.63 -1.37
N TYR A 202 7.44 3.75 -0.94
CA TYR A 202 6.08 4.13 -0.57
C TYR A 202 6.09 4.98 0.72
N LEU A 203 5.37 6.09 0.71
CA LEU A 203 5.17 6.93 1.89
C LEU A 203 3.78 6.72 2.47
N ASP A 204 3.71 6.14 3.67
CA ASP A 204 2.46 6.01 4.44
C ASP A 204 1.96 7.38 4.89
N PHE A 205 2.89 8.30 5.18
CA PHE A 205 2.62 9.65 5.65
C PHE A 205 3.67 10.64 5.17
N ALA A 206 3.20 11.78 4.67
CA ALA A 206 3.98 12.98 4.43
C ALA A 206 3.19 14.19 4.93
N LYS A 207 3.88 15.28 5.24
CA LYS A 207 3.23 16.55 5.58
C LYS A 207 3.72 17.65 4.66
N VAL A 208 2.79 18.47 4.17
CA VAL A 208 3.09 19.70 3.45
C VAL A 208 2.74 20.86 4.37
N GLU A 209 3.72 21.69 4.68
CA GLU A 209 3.63 22.75 5.70
C GLU A 209 4.00 24.10 5.08
N VAL A 210 3.29 25.16 5.47
CA VAL A 210 3.58 26.55 5.06
C VAL A 210 4.23 27.28 6.21
N TYR A 211 5.32 27.98 5.92
CA TYR A 211 6.01 28.84 6.86
C TYR A 211 5.97 30.30 6.40
N ASP A 212 5.67 31.21 7.34
CA ASP A 212 5.94 32.63 7.22
C ASP A 212 7.39 32.90 7.62
N VAL A 213 8.19 33.46 6.71
CA VAL A 213 9.60 33.79 6.96
C VAL A 213 9.88 35.30 7.00
N SER A 214 8.83 36.13 6.90
CA SER A 214 8.94 37.60 6.86
C SER A 214 9.59 38.20 8.11
N GLY A 215 9.42 37.55 9.28
CA GLY A 215 9.97 37.99 10.57
C GLY A 215 11.35 37.44 10.94
N GLY A 216 12.06 36.78 10.01
CA GLY A 216 13.40 36.22 10.23
C GLY A 216 13.45 34.90 11.01
N THR A 217 12.47 34.64 11.90
CA THR A 217 12.25 33.30 12.48
C THR A 217 11.06 32.65 11.78
N PRO A 218 11.23 31.48 11.13
CA PRO A 218 10.13 30.80 10.45
C PRO A 218 8.99 30.43 11.41
N VAL A 219 7.76 30.85 11.10
CA VAL A 219 6.55 30.49 11.86
C VAL A 219 5.67 29.59 11.01
N SER A 220 5.34 28.40 11.51
CA SER A 220 4.40 27.50 10.84
C SER A 220 2.99 28.10 10.84
N LEU A 221 2.43 28.30 9.65
CA LEU A 221 1.07 28.82 9.45
C LEU A 221 0.03 27.68 9.37
N GLY A 222 0.46 26.46 9.08
CA GLY A 222 -0.42 25.30 8.95
C GLY A 222 0.19 24.19 8.09
N TYR A 223 -0.38 22.98 8.20
CA TYR A 223 0.03 21.83 7.40
C TYR A 223 -1.16 21.01 6.91
N VAL A 224 -0.94 20.25 5.83
CA VAL A 224 -1.86 19.23 5.32
C VAL A 224 -1.16 17.87 5.32
N PRO A 225 -1.77 16.85 5.95
CA PRO A 225 -1.24 15.50 5.89
C PRO A 225 -1.57 14.85 4.53
N ILE A 226 -0.59 14.17 3.97
CA ILE A 226 -0.68 13.39 2.73
C ILE A 226 -0.43 11.93 3.11
N TYR A 227 -1.47 11.11 2.93
CA TYR A 227 -1.41 9.67 3.17
C TYR A 227 -1.27 8.92 1.87
N ASP A 228 -0.72 7.71 1.94
CA ASP A 228 -0.71 6.75 0.84
C ASP A 228 -0.16 7.35 -0.48
N LEU A 229 1.12 7.71 -0.45
CA LEU A 229 1.85 8.30 -1.56
C LEU A 229 2.91 7.31 -2.09
N PRO A 230 2.54 6.42 -3.03
CA PRO A 230 3.47 5.51 -3.71
C PRO A 230 4.66 6.22 -4.38
N ALA A 231 5.76 5.48 -4.53
CA ALA A 231 6.89 5.89 -5.37
C ALA A 231 6.44 6.22 -6.80
N GLY A 232 6.91 7.34 -7.34
CA GLY A 232 6.58 7.84 -8.68
C GLY A 232 5.15 8.35 -8.83
N SER A 233 4.41 8.57 -7.73
CA SER A 233 3.04 9.07 -7.76
C SER A 233 2.93 10.48 -7.21
N SER A 234 1.90 11.22 -7.64
CA SER A 234 1.60 12.56 -7.14
C SER A 234 0.22 12.66 -6.49
N ARG A 235 0.10 13.56 -5.53
CA ARG A 235 -1.13 13.90 -4.81
C ARG A 235 -1.33 15.40 -4.80
N ASN A 236 -2.54 15.82 -5.14
CA ASN A 236 -2.94 17.21 -5.02
C ASN A 236 -3.30 17.50 -3.56
N PHE A 237 -2.97 18.69 -3.10
CA PHE A 237 -3.33 19.17 -1.78
C PHE A 237 -4.02 20.54 -1.87
N ARG A 238 -4.89 20.79 -0.91
CA ARG A 238 -5.59 22.06 -0.73
C ARG A 238 -5.79 22.30 0.75
N PHE A 239 -5.36 23.45 1.23
CA PHE A 239 -5.66 23.87 2.60
C PHE A 239 -5.72 25.38 2.71
N THR A 240 -6.26 25.82 3.84
CA THR A 240 -6.52 27.22 4.14
C THR A 240 -5.58 27.66 5.25
N ILE A 241 -5.00 28.85 5.10
CA ILE A 241 -4.17 29.48 6.14
C ILE A 241 -4.81 30.79 6.57
N ASP A 242 -4.89 30.97 7.89
CA ASP A 242 -5.40 32.16 8.54
C ASP A 242 -4.18 32.86 9.16
N ARG A 243 -3.84 34.07 8.69
CA ARG A 243 -2.63 34.89 9.03
C ARG A 243 -1.40 34.75 8.13
N ALA A 244 -1.55 34.70 6.80
CA ALA A 244 -0.40 35.02 5.94
C ALA A 244 -0.21 36.55 5.90
N GLN A 245 0.96 37.05 6.33
CA GLN A 245 1.36 38.42 6.03
C GLN A 245 1.75 38.50 4.54
N PRO A 246 1.45 39.61 3.84
CA PRO A 246 2.00 39.85 2.50
C PRO A 246 3.53 39.87 2.58
N GLY A 247 4.19 38.95 1.87
CA GLY A 247 5.64 38.78 1.94
C GLY A 247 6.10 37.41 1.44
N ASP A 248 7.36 37.09 1.75
CA ASP A 248 8.01 35.82 1.45
C ASP A 248 7.40 34.70 2.31
N ASN A 249 6.54 33.88 1.71
CA ASN A 249 6.04 32.66 2.33
C ASN A 249 6.68 31.45 1.62
N THR A 250 7.06 30.42 2.38
CA THR A 250 7.70 29.22 1.83
C THR A 250 6.85 27.98 2.10
N VAL A 251 6.56 27.20 1.06
CA VAL A 251 5.95 25.87 1.21
C VAL A 251 7.03 24.82 1.23
N MET A 252 6.95 23.93 2.20
CA MET A 252 7.86 22.80 2.33
C MET A 252 7.08 21.50 2.41
N ALA A 253 7.52 20.48 1.67
CA ALA A 253 7.00 19.12 1.76
C ALA A 253 8.06 18.25 2.44
N HIS A 254 7.67 17.56 3.52
CA HIS A 254 8.58 16.70 4.27
C HIS A 254 8.00 15.29 4.38
N PRO A 255 8.80 14.26 4.07
CA PRO A 255 8.48 12.93 4.56
C PRO A 255 8.56 12.97 6.09
N SER A 256 7.55 12.46 6.77
CA SER A 256 7.56 12.41 8.23
C SER A 256 7.27 10.98 8.66
N ALA A 257 8.15 10.39 9.45
CA ALA A 257 7.76 9.27 10.29
C ALA A 257 6.89 9.83 11.43
N PRO A 258 5.79 9.17 11.81
CA PRO A 258 5.02 9.60 12.98
C PRO A 258 5.92 9.55 14.23
N GLY A 259 6.36 10.72 14.72
CA GLY A 259 7.09 10.85 16.00
C GLY A 259 8.51 11.43 15.94
N THR A 260 9.07 11.77 14.79
CA THR A 260 10.40 12.41 14.72
C THR A 260 10.28 13.94 14.69
N ASN A 261 10.47 14.58 15.84
CA ASN A 261 10.68 16.04 15.96
C ASN A 261 12.11 16.41 15.50
N GLY A 262 12.45 16.11 14.25
CA GLY A 262 13.68 16.58 13.62
C GLY A 262 13.55 18.04 13.18
N ASP A 263 14.66 18.78 13.22
CA ASP A 263 14.76 20.17 12.78
C ASP A 263 14.28 20.29 11.32
N PRO A 264 13.13 20.96 11.04
CA PRO A 264 12.50 20.96 9.72
C PRO A 264 13.33 21.68 8.64
N TYR A 265 14.42 22.35 9.03
CA TYR A 265 15.19 23.22 8.16
C TYR A 265 16.34 22.54 7.39
N LYS A 266 16.71 21.29 7.74
CA LYS A 266 17.98 20.72 7.23
C LYS A 266 17.92 20.07 5.85
N ASP A 267 16.81 19.45 5.47
CA ASP A 267 16.73 18.59 4.25
C ASP A 267 15.44 18.80 3.42
N SER A 268 14.86 20.01 3.44
CA SER A 268 13.55 20.27 2.83
C SER A 268 13.61 21.10 1.55
N LEU A 269 12.91 20.63 0.51
CA LEU A 269 12.78 21.33 -0.76
C LEU A 269 11.86 22.55 -0.60
N GLN A 270 12.43 23.73 -0.79
CA GLN A 270 11.78 25.03 -0.62
C GLN A 270 11.20 25.51 -1.95
N SER A 271 9.91 25.83 -1.97
CA SER A 271 9.32 26.66 -3.02
C SER A 271 8.86 27.98 -2.40
N ARG A 272 9.47 29.09 -2.84
CA ARG A 272 9.09 30.45 -2.43
C ARG A 272 7.90 30.88 -3.29
N PHE A 273 6.88 31.42 -2.63
CA PHE A 273 5.81 32.14 -3.32
C PHE A 273 5.67 33.53 -2.69
N GLU A 274 5.43 34.52 -3.55
CA GLU A 274 5.16 35.89 -3.12
C GLU A 274 3.64 36.02 -2.99
N ALA A 275 3.16 36.26 -1.77
CA ALA A 275 1.74 36.51 -1.56
C ALA A 275 1.44 37.94 -2.05
N GLU A 276 0.85 38.08 -3.23
CA GLU A 276 0.45 39.39 -3.75
C GLU A 276 -0.70 39.94 -2.91
N ALA A 277 -0.49 41.11 -2.28
CA ALA A 277 -1.50 41.77 -1.47
C ALA A 277 -2.72 42.09 -2.35
N VAL A 278 -3.92 41.71 -1.90
CA VAL A 278 -5.16 42.19 -2.52
C VAL A 278 -5.25 43.68 -2.28
N THR A 279 -4.80 44.47 -3.25
CA THR A 279 -5.23 45.87 -3.31
C THR A 279 -6.71 45.84 -3.70
N PRO A 280 -7.63 46.38 -2.89
CA PRO A 280 -8.99 46.60 -3.36
C PRO A 280 -8.86 47.46 -4.63
N ALA A 281 -9.39 46.94 -5.74
CA ALA A 281 -9.24 47.57 -7.04
C ALA A 281 -9.61 49.06 -6.94
N PRO A 282 -8.76 49.99 -7.42
CA PRO A 282 -9.15 51.40 -7.47
C PRO A 282 -10.41 51.47 -8.33
N GLU A 283 -11.46 52.11 -7.82
CA GLU A 283 -12.74 52.28 -8.51
C GLU A 283 -12.51 53.02 -9.83
N GLY A 284 -12.27 52.26 -10.89
CA GLY A 284 -11.90 52.76 -12.20
C GLY A 284 -13.11 53.15 -13.05
N PRO A 285 -12.87 53.83 -14.19
CA PRO A 285 -13.91 54.33 -15.11
C PRO A 285 -14.81 53.24 -15.74
N LEU A 286 -14.52 51.96 -15.51
CA LEU A 286 -15.34 50.82 -15.95
C LEU A 286 -16.69 50.74 -15.22
N VAL A 287 -16.79 51.15 -13.95
CA VAL A 287 -18.07 51.16 -13.23
C VAL A 287 -19.06 52.10 -13.93
N PHE A 288 -18.58 53.28 -14.36
CA PHE A 288 -19.38 54.26 -15.12
C PHE A 288 -19.81 53.72 -16.50
N PHE A 289 -18.97 52.93 -17.17
CA PHE A 289 -19.32 52.28 -18.45
C PHE A 289 -20.38 51.18 -18.28
N VAL A 290 -20.29 50.38 -17.21
CA VAL A 290 -21.28 49.32 -16.92
C VAL A 290 -22.65 49.92 -16.63
N PHE A 291 -22.72 51.05 -15.91
CA PHE A 291 -23.99 51.76 -15.67
C PHE A 291 -24.60 52.33 -16.96
N ALA A 292 -23.78 52.88 -17.87
CA ALA A 292 -24.27 53.42 -19.14
C ALA A 292 -24.83 52.32 -20.07
N VAL A 293 -24.16 51.16 -20.12
CA VAL A 293 -24.63 49.99 -20.90
C VAL A 293 -25.88 49.36 -20.26
N ALA A 294 -25.97 49.33 -18.92
CA ALA A 294 -27.17 48.86 -18.21
C ALA A 294 -28.41 49.72 -18.50
N LEU A 295 -28.25 51.05 -18.60
CA LEU A 295 -29.36 51.95 -18.98
C LEU A 295 -29.76 51.82 -20.45
N GLY A 296 -28.80 51.68 -21.37
CA GLY A 296 -29.09 51.46 -22.80
C GLY A 296 -29.74 50.10 -23.08
N SER A 297 -29.33 49.06 -22.37
CA SER A 297 -29.90 47.71 -22.50
C SER A 297 -31.32 47.62 -21.97
N MET A 298 -31.68 48.39 -20.94
CA MET A 298 -33.06 48.47 -20.44
C MET A 298 -34.03 49.02 -21.49
N ALA A 299 -33.64 50.09 -22.21
CA ALA A 299 -34.45 50.67 -23.27
C ALA A 299 -34.60 49.74 -24.49
N GLY A 300 -33.53 49.04 -24.86
CA GLY A 300 -33.55 48.03 -25.92
C GLY A 300 -34.46 46.85 -25.58
N LEU A 301 -34.43 46.38 -24.32
CA LEU A 301 -35.27 45.28 -23.85
C LEU A 301 -36.76 45.65 -23.89
N VAL A 302 -37.11 46.88 -23.50
CA VAL A 302 -38.49 47.40 -23.58
C VAL A 302 -38.98 47.47 -25.03
N ALA A 303 -38.14 47.91 -25.96
CA ALA A 303 -38.48 47.96 -27.38
C ALA A 303 -38.68 46.55 -27.98
N ILE A 304 -37.86 45.58 -27.58
CA ILE A 304 -38.00 44.18 -28.02
C ILE A 304 -39.29 43.56 -27.47
N LEU A 305 -39.63 43.83 -26.20
CA LEU A 305 -40.88 43.37 -25.56
C LEU A 305 -42.14 44.10 -26.08
N ALA A 306 -42.01 45.22 -26.78
CA ALA A 306 -43.14 45.92 -27.40
C ALA A 306 -43.61 45.24 -28.70
N THR A 307 -42.78 44.38 -29.30
CA THR A 307 -43.11 43.67 -30.54
C THR A 307 -43.49 42.21 -30.28
N GLU A 308 -44.49 41.69 -31.00
CA GLU A 308 -44.90 40.28 -30.85
C GLU A 308 -43.77 39.31 -31.24
N ALA A 309 -43.07 39.59 -32.35
CA ALA A 309 -41.92 38.79 -32.79
C ALA A 309 -40.75 38.83 -31.78
N GLY A 310 -40.50 39.98 -31.16
CA GLY A 310 -39.45 40.14 -30.14
C GLY A 310 -39.74 39.35 -28.87
N ARG A 311 -41.01 39.27 -28.44
CA ARG A 311 -41.43 38.44 -27.29
C ARG A 311 -41.12 36.97 -27.51
N PHE A 312 -41.46 36.42 -28.67
CA PHE A 312 -41.20 35.01 -29.00
C PHE A 312 -39.71 34.71 -29.15
N ALA A 313 -38.93 35.62 -29.75
CA ALA A 313 -37.48 35.46 -29.87
C ALA A 313 -36.77 35.46 -28.50
N LEU A 314 -37.21 36.32 -27.58
CA LEU A 314 -36.67 36.42 -26.22
C LEU A 314 -37.03 35.19 -25.38
N LEU A 315 -38.27 34.69 -25.51
CA LEU A 315 -38.68 33.41 -24.92
C LEU A 315 -37.86 32.24 -25.47
N ALA A 316 -37.63 32.17 -26.79
CA ALA A 316 -36.79 31.13 -27.39
C ALA A 316 -35.35 31.19 -26.89
N LEU A 317 -34.77 32.39 -26.75
CA LEU A 317 -33.41 32.61 -26.25
C LEU A 317 -33.24 32.18 -24.78
N VAL A 318 -34.29 32.24 -23.96
CA VAL A 318 -34.23 31.76 -22.57
C VAL A 318 -34.57 30.28 -22.49
N VAL A 319 -35.62 29.83 -23.17
CA VAL A 319 -36.16 28.47 -23.04
C VAL A 319 -35.28 27.43 -23.74
N ILE A 320 -34.71 27.72 -24.91
CA ILE A 320 -33.87 26.77 -25.66
C ILE A 320 -32.59 26.39 -24.89
N PRO A 321 -31.75 27.33 -24.40
CA PRO A 321 -30.58 26.95 -23.62
C PRO A 321 -30.94 26.31 -22.28
N LEU A 322 -32.06 26.68 -21.65
CA LEU A 322 -32.53 26.04 -20.41
C LEU A 322 -32.96 24.59 -20.64
N TYR A 323 -33.63 24.30 -21.76
CA TYR A 323 -34.03 22.95 -22.14
C TYR A 323 -32.84 22.07 -22.55
N THR A 324 -31.79 22.67 -23.12
CA THR A 324 -30.53 21.95 -23.45
C THR A 324 -29.54 21.81 -22.28
N ARG A 325 -29.67 22.63 -21.22
CA ARG A 325 -28.84 22.57 -19.99
C ARG A 325 -29.44 21.76 -18.84
N LEU A 326 -30.65 21.24 -18.98
CA LEU A 326 -31.17 20.19 -18.09
C LEU A 326 -30.49 18.86 -18.44
N LYS A 327 -29.26 18.77 -17.94
CA LYS A 327 -28.28 17.71 -18.20
C LYS A 327 -28.61 16.39 -17.48
N PRO A 328 -28.16 15.25 -18.04
CA PRO A 328 -28.30 13.88 -17.50
C PRO A 328 -27.61 13.61 -16.14
N GLU A 329 -26.91 14.58 -15.57
CA GLU A 329 -26.20 14.46 -14.28
C GLU A 329 -27.17 14.37 -13.09
N GLN A 330 -28.27 15.15 -13.09
CA GLN A 330 -29.28 15.06 -12.03
C GLN A 330 -30.00 13.70 -12.04
N VAL A 331 -30.27 13.15 -13.24
CA VAL A 331 -30.86 11.82 -13.39
C VAL A 331 -29.93 10.75 -12.81
N THR A 332 -28.62 10.87 -13.04
CA THR A 332 -27.61 9.91 -12.53
C THR A 332 -27.49 10.00 -11.00
N ASP A 333 -27.45 11.20 -10.43
CA ASP A 333 -27.41 11.38 -8.97
C ASP A 333 -28.69 10.87 -8.28
N HIS A 334 -29.86 11.08 -8.90
CA HIS A 334 -31.11 10.49 -8.43
C HIS A 334 -31.14 8.97 -8.57
N PHE A 335 -30.56 8.42 -9.63
CA PHE A 335 -30.45 6.97 -9.85
C PHE A 335 -29.53 6.30 -8.82
N ILE A 336 -28.33 6.84 -8.57
CA ILE A 336 -27.40 6.30 -7.57
C ILE A 336 -27.96 6.43 -6.15
N ARG A 337 -28.59 7.57 -5.81
CA ARG A 337 -29.30 7.72 -4.52
C ARG A 337 -30.44 6.72 -4.39
N GLY A 338 -31.22 6.51 -5.45
CA GLY A 338 -32.27 5.49 -5.51
C GLY A 338 -31.73 4.07 -5.30
N GLN A 339 -30.59 3.73 -5.91
CA GLN A 339 -29.93 2.44 -5.72
C GLN A 339 -29.43 2.24 -4.28
N ILE A 340 -28.77 3.23 -3.69
CA ILE A 340 -28.29 3.16 -2.30
C ILE A 340 -29.49 3.00 -1.35
N LEU A 341 -30.52 3.82 -1.53
CA LEU A 341 -31.73 3.74 -0.71
C LEU A 341 -32.44 2.39 -0.86
N GLY A 342 -32.59 1.90 -2.10
CA GLY A 342 -33.20 0.60 -2.39
C GLY A 342 -32.40 -0.55 -1.78
N TYR A 343 -31.08 -0.51 -1.89
CA TYR A 343 -30.19 -1.52 -1.31
C TYR A 343 -30.25 -1.53 0.22
N VAL A 344 -30.21 -0.36 0.86
CA VAL A 344 -30.31 -0.22 2.34
C VAL A 344 -31.68 -0.63 2.86
N LYS A 345 -32.76 -0.39 2.08
CA LYS A 345 -34.10 -0.91 2.40
C LYS A 345 -34.20 -2.42 2.28
N ALA A 346 -33.54 -3.02 1.29
CA ALA A 346 -33.51 -4.46 1.09
C ALA A 346 -32.57 -5.18 2.09
N ASN A 347 -31.51 -4.52 2.56
CA ASN A 347 -30.49 -5.09 3.45
C ASN A 347 -30.15 -4.11 4.59
N PRO A 348 -31.03 -3.96 5.60
CA PRO A 348 -30.80 -3.04 6.70
C PRO A 348 -29.60 -3.48 7.56
N GLY A 349 -28.82 -2.51 8.03
CA GLY A 349 -27.67 -2.78 8.89
C GLY A 349 -26.42 -3.26 8.14
N GLU A 350 -26.42 -3.21 6.82
CA GLU A 350 -25.23 -3.51 6.03
C GLU A 350 -24.13 -2.47 6.20
N THR A 351 -22.89 -2.93 6.01
CA THR A 351 -21.70 -2.09 6.17
C THR A 351 -21.37 -1.31 4.91
N TYR A 352 -20.73 -0.15 5.10
CA TYR A 352 -20.17 0.67 4.03
C TYR A 352 -19.51 -0.16 2.91
N THR A 353 -18.60 -1.07 3.30
CA THR A 353 -17.80 -1.86 2.38
C THR A 353 -18.64 -2.79 1.51
N HIS A 354 -19.69 -3.39 2.06
CA HIS A 354 -20.55 -4.29 1.32
C HIS A 354 -21.49 -3.54 0.38
N ILE A 355 -22.14 -2.46 0.85
CA ILE A 355 -23.05 -1.67 0.00
C ILE A 355 -22.29 -1.09 -1.19
N ARG A 356 -21.10 -0.53 -0.95
CA ARG A 356 -20.24 0.01 -2.00
C ARG A 356 -19.84 -1.05 -3.04
N LYS A 357 -19.44 -2.24 -2.58
CA LYS A 357 -19.04 -3.34 -3.48
C LYS A 357 -20.22 -3.87 -4.29
N ALA A 358 -21.38 -4.05 -3.66
CA ALA A 358 -22.58 -4.56 -4.30
C ALA A 358 -23.11 -3.61 -5.39
N LEU A 359 -23.05 -2.30 -5.14
CA LEU A 359 -23.48 -1.27 -6.09
C LEU A 359 -22.37 -0.80 -7.04
N LYS A 360 -21.17 -1.39 -6.95
CA LYS A 360 -19.98 -1.04 -7.75
C LYS A 360 -19.64 0.47 -7.73
N LEU A 361 -19.80 1.11 -6.57
CA LEU A 361 -19.58 2.55 -6.41
C LEU A 361 -18.13 2.88 -6.00
N SER A 362 -17.66 4.06 -6.41
CA SER A 362 -16.40 4.62 -5.90
C SER A 362 -16.57 5.07 -4.44
N ASN A 363 -15.46 5.21 -3.71
CA ASN A 363 -15.50 5.66 -2.31
C ASN A 363 -16.14 7.06 -2.18
N GLY A 364 -15.70 8.02 -3.00
CA GLY A 364 -16.24 9.38 -2.98
C GLY A 364 -17.71 9.45 -3.37
N THR A 365 -18.12 8.69 -4.39
CA THR A 365 -19.51 8.64 -4.87
C THR A 365 -20.47 8.12 -3.79
N PHE A 366 -20.13 7.02 -3.12
CA PHE A 366 -20.98 6.50 -2.04
C PHE A 366 -21.05 7.48 -0.86
N VAL A 367 -19.91 8.03 -0.41
CA VAL A 367 -19.87 8.96 0.73
C VAL A 367 -20.72 10.20 0.46
N TYR A 368 -20.59 10.79 -0.73
CA TYR A 368 -21.37 11.95 -1.13
C TYR A 368 -22.88 11.66 -1.11
N HIS A 369 -23.33 10.61 -1.80
CA HIS A 369 -24.76 10.30 -1.90
C HIS A 369 -25.36 9.76 -0.59
N ALA A 370 -24.61 8.98 0.20
CA ALA A 370 -25.06 8.51 1.51
C ALA A 370 -25.20 9.67 2.50
N ARG A 371 -24.28 10.65 2.48
CA ARG A 371 -24.40 11.87 3.30
C ARG A 371 -25.64 12.67 2.95
N ILE A 372 -25.97 12.80 1.66
CA ILE A 372 -27.19 13.49 1.22
C ILE A 372 -28.44 12.73 1.69
N LEU A 373 -28.48 11.40 1.51
CA LEU A 373 -29.60 10.56 1.96
C LEU A 373 -29.78 10.60 3.48
N GLU A 374 -28.68 10.69 4.24
CA GLU A 374 -28.71 10.82 5.69
C GLU A 374 -29.19 12.22 6.12
N THR A 375 -28.70 13.27 5.47
CA THR A 375 -29.12 14.67 5.72
C THR A 375 -30.60 14.88 5.38
N GLN A 376 -31.09 14.23 4.32
CA GLN A 376 -32.50 14.25 3.90
C GLN A 376 -33.39 13.33 4.74
N GLY A 377 -32.82 12.59 5.70
CA GLY A 377 -33.58 11.71 6.59
C GLY A 377 -34.17 10.49 5.90
N HIS A 378 -33.55 9.99 4.83
CA HIS A 378 -33.98 8.75 4.15
C HIS A 378 -33.24 7.51 4.67
N ILE A 379 -32.01 7.67 5.13
CA ILE A 379 -31.22 6.62 5.78
C ILE A 379 -30.61 7.16 7.07
N ARG A 380 -30.23 6.26 7.97
CA ARG A 380 -29.49 6.57 9.19
C ARG A 380 -28.28 5.68 9.28
N SER A 381 -27.18 6.20 9.82
CA SER A 381 -25.99 5.40 10.02
C SER A 381 -25.58 5.30 11.49
N VAL A 382 -25.17 4.10 11.89
CA VAL A 382 -24.82 3.76 13.28
C VAL A 382 -23.40 3.21 13.30
N LYS A 383 -22.61 3.66 14.28
CA LYS A 383 -21.27 3.15 14.51
C LYS A 383 -21.36 1.77 15.17
N ASP A 384 -20.83 0.76 14.50
CA ASP A 384 -20.68 -0.61 15.02
C ASP A 384 -19.18 -0.97 15.03
N GLY A 385 -18.54 -0.71 16.18
CA GLY A 385 -17.09 -0.86 16.34
C GLY A 385 -16.28 0.05 15.39
N ALA A 386 -15.46 -0.57 14.54
CA ALA A 386 -14.66 0.12 13.51
C ALA A 386 -15.42 0.40 12.21
N ASN A 387 -16.61 -0.17 12.04
CA ASN A 387 -17.42 -0.04 10.83
C ASN A 387 -18.68 0.81 11.09
N ARG A 388 -19.28 1.31 10.00
CA ARG A 388 -20.54 2.03 10.03
C ARG A 388 -21.61 1.21 9.29
N ARG A 389 -22.75 1.02 9.93
CA ARG A 389 -23.91 0.31 9.39
C ARG A 389 -24.99 1.30 8.97
N PHE A 390 -25.69 1.01 7.88
CA PHE A 390 -26.73 1.89 7.32
C PHE A 390 -28.10 1.24 7.43
N TYR A 391 -29.10 2.02 7.86
CA TYR A 391 -30.48 1.60 8.06
C TYR A 391 -31.44 2.56 7.35
N PRO A 392 -32.62 2.11 6.90
CA PRO A 392 -33.69 3.01 6.48
C PRO A 392 -34.13 3.92 7.64
N ALA A 393 -34.50 5.17 7.35
CA ALA A 393 -34.89 6.12 8.39
C ALA A 393 -36.19 5.77 9.09
N ASP A 394 -37.10 5.07 8.39
CA ASP A 394 -38.38 4.55 8.88
C ASP A 394 -38.24 3.26 9.71
N MET A 395 -37.07 2.61 9.69
CA MET A 395 -36.83 1.39 10.46
C MET A 395 -36.29 1.72 11.85
N ARG A 396 -36.91 1.18 12.91
CA ARG A 396 -36.38 1.27 14.28
C ARG A 396 -35.02 0.58 14.33
N ILE A 397 -33.96 1.35 14.56
CA ILE A 397 -32.60 0.83 14.74
C ILE A 397 -32.62 -0.07 15.98
N PRO A 398 -32.14 -1.33 15.91
CA PRO A 398 -32.04 -2.21 17.07
C PRO A 398 -31.15 -1.54 18.12
N SER A 399 -31.79 -0.87 19.06
CA SER A 399 -31.19 -0.31 20.25
C SER A 399 -31.42 -1.37 21.30
N GLU A 400 -30.34 -1.96 21.80
CA GLU A 400 -30.29 -2.83 22.98
C GLU A 400 -31.41 -3.89 23.08
N VAL A 401 -31.00 -5.14 22.81
CA VAL A 401 -31.62 -6.35 23.37
C VAL A 401 -33.09 -6.55 22.97
N LYS A 402 -33.31 -7.12 21.78
CA LYS A 402 -34.24 -8.23 21.48
C LYS A 402 -34.32 -8.38 19.95
N ASP A 403 -34.27 -9.62 19.49
CA ASP A 403 -34.16 -10.07 18.09
C ASP A 403 -32.74 -10.04 17.50
N VAL A 404 -31.82 -10.80 18.11
CA VAL A 404 -30.58 -11.19 17.46
C VAL A 404 -30.90 -12.28 16.43
N GLU A 405 -30.87 -11.95 15.15
CA GLU A 405 -30.86 -12.98 14.10
C GLU A 405 -29.54 -13.77 14.17
N LEU A 406 -29.57 -14.90 14.86
CA LEU A 406 -28.44 -15.81 14.95
C LEU A 406 -28.16 -16.40 13.56
N ASN A 407 -26.89 -16.39 13.13
CA ASN A 407 -26.46 -17.13 11.95
C ASN A 407 -26.62 -18.65 12.17
N GLN A 408 -26.70 -19.46 11.13
CA GLN A 408 -26.90 -20.91 11.18
C GLN A 408 -25.98 -21.64 12.18
N VAL A 409 -24.68 -21.27 12.21
CA VAL A 409 -23.72 -21.82 13.18
C VAL A 409 -24.03 -21.39 14.61
N GLN A 410 -24.46 -20.14 14.82
CA GLN A 410 -24.84 -19.63 16.13
C GLN A 410 -26.16 -20.23 16.61
N ARG A 411 -27.14 -20.46 15.73
CA ARG A 411 -28.37 -21.21 16.05
C ARG A 411 -28.04 -22.63 16.48
N LEU A 412 -27.16 -23.31 15.75
CA LEU A 412 -26.73 -24.66 16.10
C LEU A 412 -26.01 -24.70 17.46
N ILE A 413 -25.12 -23.74 17.74
CA ILE A 413 -24.49 -23.60 19.06
C ILE A 413 -25.53 -23.31 20.15
N TYR A 414 -26.50 -22.43 19.86
CA TYR A 414 -27.57 -22.08 20.80
C TYR A 414 -28.45 -23.29 21.13
N THR A 415 -28.91 -24.04 20.13
CA THR A 415 -29.67 -25.28 20.31
C THR A 415 -28.92 -26.29 21.19
N ILE A 416 -27.61 -26.49 20.94
CA ILE A 416 -26.78 -27.39 21.76
C ILE A 416 -26.66 -26.91 23.20
N VAL A 417 -26.57 -25.60 23.42
CA VAL A 417 -26.46 -25.01 24.77
C VAL A 417 -27.80 -25.04 25.51
N MET A 418 -28.92 -24.91 24.80
CA MET A 418 -30.26 -25.13 25.37
C MET A 418 -30.49 -26.60 25.74
N GLU A 419 -30.07 -27.53 24.88
CA GLU A 419 -30.24 -28.98 25.09
C GLU A 419 -29.30 -29.50 26.19
N TYR A 420 -28.10 -28.92 26.32
CA TYR A 420 -27.10 -29.28 27.33
C TYR A 420 -26.60 -28.06 28.12
N PRO A 421 -27.36 -27.52 29.07
CA PRO A 421 -26.94 -26.37 29.89
C PRO A 421 -25.64 -26.66 30.65
N GLY A 422 -24.69 -25.73 30.61
CA GLY A 422 -23.38 -25.87 31.24
C GLY A 422 -22.37 -26.68 30.41
N ILE A 423 -22.64 -26.94 29.12
CA ILE A 423 -21.69 -27.59 28.22
C ILE A 423 -20.43 -26.72 28.01
N SER A 424 -19.26 -27.36 27.93
CA SER A 424 -18.00 -26.64 27.69
C SER A 424 -17.78 -26.36 26.21
N GLN A 425 -17.13 -25.23 25.89
CA GLN A 425 -16.82 -24.84 24.51
C GLN A 425 -16.07 -25.93 23.73
N THR A 426 -15.19 -26.69 24.40
CA THR A 426 -14.47 -27.81 23.80
C THR A 426 -15.41 -28.95 23.40
N LYS A 427 -16.47 -29.22 24.16
CA LYS A 427 -17.50 -30.21 23.80
C LYS A 427 -18.41 -29.68 22.69
N ILE A 428 -18.79 -28.41 22.72
CA ILE A 428 -19.53 -27.75 21.63
C ILE A 428 -18.75 -27.87 20.31
N ALA A 429 -17.45 -27.58 20.32
CA ALA A 429 -16.59 -27.71 19.13
C ALA A 429 -16.60 -29.12 18.53
N LYS A 430 -16.57 -30.16 19.39
CA LYS A 430 -16.66 -31.56 18.94
C LYS A 430 -18.02 -31.89 18.32
N MET A 431 -19.12 -31.41 18.92
CA MET A 431 -20.47 -31.68 18.46
C MET A 431 -20.80 -30.97 17.13
N VAL A 432 -20.37 -29.72 16.99
CA VAL A 432 -20.56 -28.91 15.77
C VAL A 432 -19.53 -29.25 14.69
N LYS A 433 -18.52 -30.08 15.01
CA LYS A 433 -17.38 -30.44 14.14
C LYS A 433 -16.63 -29.21 13.60
N LEU A 434 -16.42 -28.21 14.46
CA LEU A 434 -15.67 -26.99 14.16
C LEU A 434 -14.42 -26.86 15.03
N ALA A 435 -13.45 -26.07 14.57
CA ALA A 435 -12.25 -25.79 15.35
C ALA A 435 -12.59 -25.07 16.67
N PRO A 436 -11.88 -25.36 17.79
CA PRO A 436 -12.13 -24.70 19.08
C PRO A 436 -12.04 -23.17 19.04
N SER A 437 -11.16 -22.63 18.19
CA SER A 437 -11.02 -21.19 17.97
C SER A 437 -12.27 -20.56 17.32
N THR A 438 -12.86 -21.24 16.34
CA THR A 438 -14.10 -20.81 15.66
C THR A 438 -15.29 -20.84 16.62
N VAL A 439 -15.41 -21.88 17.44
CA VAL A 439 -16.47 -21.93 18.46
C VAL A 439 -16.28 -20.86 19.53
N ASN A 440 -15.05 -20.64 20.01
CA ASN A 440 -14.77 -19.57 20.97
C ASN A 440 -15.11 -18.18 20.39
N TYR A 441 -14.85 -17.95 19.09
CA TYR A 441 -15.27 -16.73 18.41
C TYR A 441 -16.80 -16.54 18.44
N HIS A 442 -17.57 -17.55 18.03
CA HIS A 442 -19.03 -17.46 18.02
C HIS A 442 -19.62 -17.33 19.43
N VAL A 443 -19.11 -18.10 20.39
CA VAL A 443 -19.54 -18.01 21.80
C VAL A 443 -19.23 -16.62 22.38
N ASN A 444 -18.07 -16.03 22.08
CA ASN A 444 -17.77 -14.67 22.53
C ASN A 444 -18.72 -13.62 21.95
N ILE A 445 -19.12 -13.76 20.69
CA ILE A 445 -20.13 -12.90 20.08
C ILE A 445 -21.47 -13.10 20.80
N MET A 446 -21.91 -14.34 20.95
CA MET A 446 -23.19 -14.70 21.58
C MET A 446 -23.27 -14.26 23.05
N THR A 447 -22.16 -14.27 23.78
CA THR A 447 -22.08 -13.72 25.14
C THR A 447 -22.14 -12.19 25.15
N LYS A 448 -21.50 -11.52 24.20
CA LYS A 448 -21.56 -10.04 24.10
C LYS A 448 -22.96 -9.55 23.77
N VAL A 449 -23.72 -10.30 22.96
CA VAL A 449 -25.11 -9.96 22.60
C VAL A 449 -26.15 -10.52 23.58
N GLY A 450 -25.71 -11.15 24.68
CA GLY A 450 -26.59 -11.59 25.77
C GLY A 450 -27.34 -12.91 25.55
N VAL A 451 -27.08 -13.63 24.45
CA VAL A 451 -27.79 -14.87 24.08
C VAL A 451 -27.26 -16.09 24.84
N ILE A 452 -25.98 -16.10 25.23
CA ILE A 452 -25.35 -17.16 26.02
C ILE A 452 -24.55 -16.58 27.18
N GLU A 453 -24.84 -17.00 28.41
CA GLU A 453 -24.04 -16.71 29.59
C GLU A 453 -22.88 -17.71 29.73
N ARG A 454 -21.73 -17.23 30.23
CA ARG A 454 -20.54 -18.06 30.47
C ARG A 454 -20.12 -18.01 31.93
N LYS A 455 -20.01 -19.18 32.57
CA LYS A 455 -19.45 -19.33 33.92
C LYS A 455 -18.15 -20.11 33.87
N ARG A 456 -17.15 -19.65 34.64
CA ARG A 456 -15.88 -20.36 34.79
C ARG A 456 -15.99 -21.37 35.91
N SER A 457 -15.63 -22.62 35.61
CA SER A 457 -15.45 -23.68 36.60
C SER A 457 -14.06 -24.27 36.42
N GLY A 458 -13.11 -23.83 37.24
CA GLY A 458 -11.69 -24.17 37.12
C GLY A 458 -11.10 -23.78 35.76
N ARG A 459 -10.54 -24.76 35.04
CA ARG A 459 -9.93 -24.58 33.69
C ARG A 459 -10.95 -24.60 32.55
N LEU A 460 -12.23 -24.80 32.84
CA LEU A 460 -13.29 -24.93 31.83
C LEU A 460 -14.23 -23.72 31.83
N SER A 461 -14.62 -23.31 30.64
CA SER A 461 -15.67 -22.33 30.39
C SER A 461 -16.96 -23.07 30.08
N LEU A 462 -17.95 -22.98 30.97
CA LEU A 462 -19.28 -23.58 30.82
C LEU A 462 -20.26 -22.55 30.25
N CYS A 463 -21.06 -22.95 29.27
CA CYS A 463 -22.01 -22.09 28.55
C CYS A 463 -23.46 -22.42 28.94
N PHE A 464 -24.27 -21.39 29.18
CA PHE A 464 -25.69 -21.48 29.54
C PHE A 464 -26.51 -20.57 28.61
N ALA A 465 -27.69 -21.00 28.18
CA ALA A 465 -28.61 -20.13 27.44
C ALA A 465 -29.26 -19.14 28.41
N THR A 466 -29.43 -17.89 27.98
CA THR A 466 -30.14 -16.87 28.78
C THR A 466 -31.65 -17.03 28.53
N GLU A 467 -32.47 -17.12 29.60
CA GLU A 467 -33.91 -17.54 29.55
C GLU A 467 -34.90 -16.56 28.89
N ASP A 468 -34.46 -15.53 28.16
CA ASP A 468 -35.35 -14.51 27.55
C ASP A 468 -35.28 -14.46 26.01
N ALA A 469 -35.03 -15.59 25.36
CA ALA A 469 -34.83 -15.68 23.90
C ALA A 469 -35.86 -16.58 23.19
N ASP A 470 -37.14 -16.41 23.52
CA ASP A 470 -38.29 -16.84 22.70
C ASP A 470 -38.86 -15.67 21.89
#